data_AF-A0A2E9TDI5-F1
#
_entry.id   AF-A0A2E9TDI5-F1
#
_cell.length_a   1.000
_cell.length_b   1.000
_cell.length_c   1.000
_cell.angle_alpha   90.00
_cell.angle_beta   90.00
_cell.angle_gamma   90.00
#
_symmetry.space_group_name_H-M   'P 1'
#
loop_
_entity.id
_entity.type
_entity.pdbx_description
1 polymer ?
#
loop_
_entity_poly.entity_id
_entity_poly.type
_entity_poly.pdbx_seq_one_letter_code
_entity_poly.pdbx_strand_id
1 'polypeptide(L)'
;MSVPAHAKYPVWAQNCSGGGSLQFANSPLDLQSISHIQPYGLVVGGHVTPVDHMYIGIKDPSLGRDAYEVRAIQDGHIFDIHRRDISAETNQAQKSDWRVDIGHTCTFVSYLDLMTSVIPEIEAAWDATKAGQTGPWDGIPVKAGQIIGYIGEHPLDFGVYDHWITLPGFVNPSAYFEREPWKVHTVDPFPYFPSGIREALLAKSIRTAEPRAGKIDYDIPGAFPGNWFELDTDWYNGVNQRKYWEGHLSIAPNAIDPSVWVIAVGHLDTDDNNFVMLGDADPANPAVGLAPARYEIKQYMAYIPAKPNLQWWNEPSVEGEIFGVKLFPGTPGTVLLEMLEPGLLKAEVFLNKSSDEVTEFTDSARLYSR
;
A
#
# COMPACT_ATOMS: atom_id res chain seq x y z
N MET A 1 -0.81 -26.63 -6.21
CA MET A 1 0.30 -26.07 -7.01
C MET A 1 -0.27 -24.87 -7.74
N SER A 2 0.12 -23.66 -7.35
CA SER A 2 -0.29 -22.45 -8.05
C SER A 2 0.40 -22.39 -9.40
N VAL A 3 -0.35 -21.99 -10.43
CA VAL A 3 0.21 -21.59 -11.72
C VAL A 3 1.16 -20.41 -11.45
N PRO A 4 2.38 -20.37 -12.03
CA PRO A 4 3.27 -19.22 -11.88
C PRO A 4 2.53 -17.92 -12.22
N ALA A 5 2.71 -16.85 -11.45
CA ALA A 5 1.93 -15.63 -11.63
C ALA A 5 1.98 -15.07 -13.06
N HIS A 6 3.15 -15.12 -13.72
CA HIS A 6 3.28 -14.76 -15.13
C HIS A 6 2.37 -15.58 -16.05
N ALA A 7 2.13 -16.85 -15.75
CA ALA A 7 1.25 -17.70 -16.54
C ALA A 7 -0.24 -17.38 -16.36
N LYS A 8 -0.62 -16.55 -15.38
CA LYS A 8 -1.96 -15.92 -15.34
C LYS A 8 -2.09 -14.75 -16.32
N TYR A 9 -0.97 -14.18 -16.78
CA TYR A 9 -0.93 -13.03 -17.70
C TYR A 9 -0.37 -13.48 -19.06
N PRO A 10 -1.22 -13.80 -20.06
CA PRO A 10 -0.77 -14.39 -21.33
C PRO A 10 0.32 -13.58 -22.03
N VAL A 11 0.20 -12.25 -22.00
CA VAL A 11 1.19 -11.33 -22.58
C VAL A 11 2.54 -11.46 -21.91
N TRP A 12 2.56 -11.49 -20.58
CA TRP A 12 3.80 -11.64 -19.84
C TRP A 12 4.40 -13.04 -20.08
N ALA A 13 3.58 -14.09 -20.01
CA ALA A 13 4.02 -15.46 -20.26
C ALA A 13 4.65 -15.66 -21.66
N GLN A 14 4.17 -14.95 -22.67
CA GLN A 14 4.69 -15.04 -24.04
C GLN A 14 5.97 -14.24 -24.26
N ASN A 15 6.16 -13.14 -23.52
CA ASN A 15 7.24 -12.18 -23.76
C ASN A 15 8.32 -12.16 -22.69
N CYS A 16 8.13 -12.84 -21.56
CA CYS A 16 9.13 -12.92 -20.51
C CYS A 16 10.30 -13.83 -20.92
N SER A 17 11.47 -13.55 -20.36
CA SER A 17 12.63 -14.43 -20.45
C SER A 17 13.42 -14.42 -19.15
N GLY A 18 14.21 -15.47 -18.91
CA GLY A 18 14.97 -15.64 -17.67
C GLY A 18 14.09 -15.79 -16.43
N GLY A 19 14.70 -15.64 -15.26
CA GLY A 19 14.00 -15.69 -13.97
C GLY A 19 14.83 -15.00 -12.88
N GLY A 20 14.18 -14.70 -11.77
CA GLY A 20 14.76 -13.98 -10.64
C GLY A 20 14.80 -12.48 -10.84
N SER A 21 15.29 -11.81 -9.79
CA SER A 21 15.53 -10.38 -9.78
C SER A 21 16.67 -9.96 -10.70
N LEU A 22 16.69 -8.68 -11.05
CA LEU A 22 17.83 -8.02 -11.70
C LEU A 22 18.11 -6.67 -11.05
N GLN A 23 19.21 -6.03 -11.43
CA GLN A 23 19.49 -4.67 -11.03
C GLN A 23 18.74 -3.70 -11.96
N PHE A 24 18.01 -2.72 -11.41
CA PHE A 24 17.39 -1.63 -12.15
C PHE A 24 18.44 -0.69 -12.76
N ALA A 25 18.03 0.09 -13.76
CA ALA A 25 18.91 1.01 -14.48
C ALA A 25 18.73 2.47 -14.03
N ASN A 26 17.50 2.87 -13.68
CA ASN A 26 17.16 4.23 -13.29
C ASN A 26 15.99 4.28 -12.28
N SER A 27 15.85 5.41 -11.58
CA SER A 27 14.64 5.75 -10.81
C SER A 27 13.46 6.03 -11.77
N PRO A 28 12.20 5.76 -11.36
CA PRO A 28 11.04 6.05 -12.20
C PRO A 28 10.81 7.55 -12.42
N LEU A 29 11.24 8.39 -11.48
CA LEU A 29 11.28 9.85 -11.60
C LEU A 29 12.73 10.35 -11.55
N ASP A 30 12.98 11.55 -12.10
CA ASP A 30 14.22 12.26 -11.82
C ASP A 30 14.39 12.45 -10.31
N LEU A 31 15.56 12.09 -9.77
CA LEU A 31 15.86 12.18 -8.34
C LEU A 31 15.71 13.62 -7.82
N GLN A 32 15.93 14.61 -8.69
CA GLN A 32 15.74 16.02 -8.35
C GLN A 32 14.28 16.45 -8.35
N SER A 33 13.36 15.66 -8.89
CA SER A 33 11.92 15.92 -8.85
C SER A 33 11.24 15.30 -7.65
N ILE A 34 11.91 14.40 -6.92
CA ILE A 34 11.37 13.71 -5.75
C ILE A 34 11.48 14.61 -4.52
N SER A 35 10.35 14.83 -3.84
CA SER A 35 10.29 15.54 -2.55
C SER A 35 10.57 14.62 -1.39
N HIS A 36 9.87 13.48 -1.36
CA HIS A 36 9.93 12.49 -0.29
C HIS A 36 9.46 11.13 -0.81
N ILE A 37 9.76 10.08 -0.05
CA ILE A 37 9.25 8.73 -0.28
C ILE A 37 8.58 8.23 0.99
N GLN A 38 7.28 7.93 0.90
CA GLN A 38 6.54 7.19 1.92
C GLN A 38 6.86 5.69 1.76
N PRO A 39 7.24 4.97 2.83
CA PRO A 39 7.49 3.53 2.76
C PRO A 39 6.19 2.73 2.55
N TYR A 40 6.35 1.43 2.30
CA TYR A 40 5.30 0.44 2.40
C TYR A 40 4.64 0.42 3.78
N GLY A 41 3.43 -0.11 3.82
CA GLY A 41 2.70 -0.41 5.04
C GLY A 41 1.90 0.76 5.62
N LEU A 42 1.75 1.86 4.87
CA LEU A 42 0.73 2.86 5.19
C LEU A 42 -0.65 2.19 5.22
N VAL A 43 -1.51 2.63 6.14
CA VAL A 43 -2.92 2.28 6.17
C VAL A 43 -3.73 3.57 6.15
N VAL A 44 -4.57 3.76 5.14
CA VAL A 44 -5.29 5.02 4.91
C VAL A 44 -6.48 4.80 3.97
N GLY A 45 -7.64 5.37 4.31
CA GLY A 45 -8.83 5.33 3.45
C GLY A 45 -9.20 3.90 3.02
N GLY A 46 -9.29 3.67 1.71
CA GLY A 46 -9.59 2.34 1.17
C GLY A 46 -8.46 1.30 1.33
N HIS A 47 -7.24 1.74 1.65
CA HIS A 47 -6.12 0.88 1.96
C HIS A 47 -6.12 0.51 3.46
N VAL A 48 -7.08 -0.32 3.85
CA VAL A 48 -7.23 -0.76 5.25
C VAL A 48 -6.10 -1.69 5.68
N THR A 49 -5.61 -2.55 4.78
CA THR A 49 -4.41 -3.37 5.02
C THR A 49 -3.13 -2.60 4.65
N PRO A 50 -1.97 -2.88 5.27
CA PRO A 50 -0.69 -2.28 4.91
C PRO A 50 -0.41 -2.26 3.39
N VAL A 51 -0.18 -1.07 2.85
CA VAL A 51 0.01 -0.81 1.40
C VAL A 51 1.31 -1.45 0.87
N ASP A 52 1.24 -2.09 -0.30
CA ASP A 52 2.32 -2.85 -0.96
C ASP A 52 3.20 -2.04 -1.93
N HIS A 53 3.03 -0.72 -1.95
CA HIS A 53 3.79 0.21 -2.78
C HIS A 53 4.24 1.45 -2.00
N MET A 54 5.25 2.12 -2.54
CA MET A 54 5.75 3.38 -2.01
C MET A 54 4.98 4.51 -2.67
N TYR A 55 4.80 5.61 -1.94
CA TYR A 55 4.38 6.86 -2.55
C TYR A 55 5.62 7.73 -2.80
N ILE A 56 5.92 7.99 -4.06
CA ILE A 56 7.01 8.88 -4.46
C ILE A 56 6.41 10.27 -4.66
N GLY A 57 6.61 11.14 -3.67
CA GLY A 57 6.14 12.51 -3.72
C GLY A 57 6.95 13.36 -4.71
N ILE A 58 6.26 14.25 -5.42
CA ILE A 58 6.85 15.23 -6.33
C ILE A 58 7.16 16.56 -5.63
N LYS A 59 8.13 17.32 -6.14
CA LYS A 59 8.59 18.58 -5.54
C LYS A 59 7.66 19.76 -5.72
N ASP A 60 6.85 19.81 -6.75
CA ASP A 60 5.92 20.92 -6.94
C ASP A 60 4.66 20.40 -7.63
N PRO A 61 3.63 20.04 -6.85
CA PRO A 61 2.36 19.56 -7.40
C PRO A 61 1.57 20.67 -8.11
N SER A 62 1.93 21.95 -7.92
CA SER A 62 1.21 23.09 -8.53
C SER A 62 1.55 23.31 -10.00
N LEU A 63 2.58 22.63 -10.53
CA LEU A 63 2.97 22.70 -11.94
C LEU A 63 1.98 22.01 -12.89
N GLY A 64 0.96 21.34 -12.35
CA GLY A 64 -0.10 20.66 -13.09
C GLY A 64 0.14 19.17 -13.26
N ARG A 65 -0.82 18.51 -13.93
CA ARG A 65 -0.89 17.03 -14.07
C ARG A 65 0.32 16.41 -14.73
N ASP A 66 0.82 16.95 -15.83
CA ASP A 66 1.87 16.29 -16.62
C ASP A 66 3.22 16.99 -16.46
N ALA A 67 3.56 17.35 -15.22
CA ALA A 67 4.72 18.19 -14.90
C ALA A 67 6.04 17.41 -14.85
N TYR A 68 6.00 16.11 -14.52
CA TYR A 68 7.18 15.29 -14.32
C TYR A 68 7.14 14.04 -15.19
N GLU A 69 8.24 13.75 -15.86
CA GLU A 69 8.37 12.55 -16.69
C GLU A 69 8.46 11.30 -15.81
N VAL A 70 7.69 10.28 -16.20
CA VAL A 70 7.77 8.92 -15.65
C VAL A 70 8.52 8.04 -16.64
N ARG A 71 9.56 7.35 -16.16
CA ARG A 71 10.47 6.54 -16.97
C ARG A 71 10.42 5.08 -16.56
N ALA A 72 10.51 4.17 -17.54
CA ALA A 72 10.71 2.76 -17.26
C ALA A 72 12.02 2.56 -16.49
N ILE A 73 11.97 1.87 -15.35
CA ILE A 73 13.12 1.71 -14.43
C ILE A 73 14.18 0.72 -14.95
N GLN A 74 13.77 -0.14 -15.89
CA GLN A 74 14.59 -1.15 -16.53
C GLN A 74 13.90 -1.60 -17.83
N ASP A 75 14.66 -2.23 -18.73
CA ASP A 75 14.12 -3.00 -19.85
C ASP A 75 13.01 -3.95 -19.37
N GLY A 76 11.96 -4.07 -20.17
CA GLY A 76 10.85 -4.94 -19.84
C GLY A 76 9.72 -4.84 -20.86
N HIS A 77 8.59 -5.41 -20.47
CA HIS A 77 7.38 -5.43 -21.29
C HIS A 77 6.20 -4.98 -20.43
N ILE A 78 5.53 -3.90 -20.84
CA ILE A 78 4.25 -3.50 -20.24
C ILE A 78 3.25 -4.59 -20.61
N PHE A 79 2.95 -5.48 -19.67
CA PHE A 79 2.09 -6.63 -19.93
C PHE A 79 0.66 -6.38 -19.49
N ASP A 80 0.43 -5.44 -18.57
CA ASP A 80 -0.89 -5.00 -18.13
C ASP A 80 -0.90 -3.47 -17.99
N ILE A 81 -2.05 -2.88 -18.30
CA ILE A 81 -2.24 -1.42 -18.30
C ILE A 81 -3.72 -1.08 -18.04
N HIS A 82 -3.94 -0.20 -17.06
CA HIS A 82 -5.29 0.21 -16.67
C HIS A 82 -5.42 1.72 -16.81
N ARG A 83 -6.55 2.16 -17.36
CA ARG A 83 -6.99 3.56 -17.35
C ARG A 83 -8.18 3.69 -16.40
N ARG A 84 -8.12 4.62 -15.45
CA ARG A 84 -9.18 4.86 -14.48
C ARG A 84 -9.71 6.29 -14.62
N ASP A 85 -10.96 6.36 -15.05
CA ASP A 85 -11.72 7.62 -15.18
C ASP A 85 -12.71 7.83 -14.03
N ILE A 86 -12.77 6.88 -13.09
CA ILE A 86 -13.60 6.92 -11.88
C ILE A 86 -12.68 6.79 -10.65
N SER A 87 -12.82 7.72 -9.71
CA SER A 87 -12.09 7.69 -8.44
C SER A 87 -12.51 6.47 -7.63
N ALA A 88 -11.53 5.67 -7.20
CA ALA A 88 -11.79 4.51 -6.34
C ALA A 88 -12.30 4.90 -4.94
N GLU A 89 -11.94 6.09 -4.47
CA GLU A 89 -12.34 6.60 -3.15
C GLU A 89 -13.74 7.23 -3.17
N THR A 90 -13.99 8.15 -4.11
CA THR A 90 -15.23 8.94 -4.14
C THR A 90 -16.32 8.33 -5.03
N ASN A 91 -15.97 7.35 -5.87
CA ASN A 91 -16.82 6.80 -6.93
C ASN A 91 -17.35 7.87 -7.91
N GLN A 92 -16.68 9.02 -8.02
CA GLN A 92 -17.01 10.10 -8.94
C GLN A 92 -16.12 10.08 -10.18
N ALA A 93 -16.60 10.68 -11.27
CA ALA A 93 -15.80 10.87 -12.47
C ALA A 93 -14.58 11.75 -12.17
N GLN A 94 -13.44 11.37 -12.72
CA GLN A 94 -12.17 12.08 -12.60
C GLN A 94 -11.46 12.14 -13.95
N LYS A 95 -10.39 12.94 -14.01
CA LYS A 95 -9.43 12.84 -15.12
C LYS A 95 -8.75 11.47 -15.05
N SER A 96 -8.40 10.94 -16.20
CA SER A 96 -7.77 9.63 -16.32
C SER A 96 -6.48 9.58 -15.51
N ASP A 97 -6.35 8.52 -14.71
CA ASP A 97 -5.08 8.06 -14.16
C ASP A 97 -4.75 6.68 -14.74
N TRP A 98 -3.48 6.35 -14.78
CA TRP A 98 -2.97 5.16 -15.44
C TRP A 98 -2.12 4.31 -14.50
N ARG A 99 -2.29 2.99 -14.62
CA ARG A 99 -1.41 1.97 -14.06
C ARG A 99 -0.70 1.26 -15.20
N VAL A 100 0.59 0.98 -15.06
CA VAL A 100 1.34 0.09 -15.93
C VAL A 100 2.10 -0.94 -15.10
N ASP A 101 1.98 -2.20 -15.48
CA ASP A 101 2.73 -3.31 -14.88
C ASP A 101 3.76 -3.82 -15.89
N ILE A 102 5.03 -3.87 -15.47
CA ILE A 102 6.18 -4.13 -16.33
C ILE A 102 6.87 -5.41 -15.89
N GLY A 103 6.88 -6.41 -16.76
CA GLY A 103 7.62 -7.65 -16.57
C GLY A 103 9.06 -7.47 -17.01
N HIS A 104 10.01 -7.64 -16.07
CA HIS A 104 11.45 -7.56 -16.34
C HIS A 104 12.07 -8.93 -16.60
N THR A 105 11.59 -9.95 -15.88
CA THR A 105 11.89 -11.37 -16.11
C THR A 105 10.59 -12.16 -16.01
N CYS A 106 10.63 -13.49 -16.07
CA CYS A 106 9.42 -14.30 -15.82
C CYS A 106 8.97 -14.32 -14.35
N THR A 107 9.69 -13.67 -13.43
CA THR A 107 9.30 -13.64 -12.01
C THR A 107 9.44 -12.28 -11.35
N PHE A 108 10.02 -11.30 -12.02
CA PHE A 108 10.32 -10.00 -11.44
C PHE A 108 9.57 -8.88 -12.17
N VAL A 109 8.76 -8.14 -11.43
CA VAL A 109 7.83 -7.12 -11.94
C VAL A 109 8.01 -5.84 -11.17
N SER A 110 7.86 -4.71 -11.86
CA SER A 110 7.53 -3.44 -11.21
C SER A 110 6.19 -2.93 -11.73
N TYR A 111 5.55 -2.08 -10.95
CA TYR A 111 4.40 -1.33 -11.43
C TYR A 111 4.52 0.13 -11.03
N LEU A 112 3.91 0.96 -11.88
CA LEU A 112 3.78 2.40 -11.69
C LEU A 112 2.31 2.73 -11.80
N ASP A 113 1.76 3.35 -10.77
CA ASP A 113 0.34 3.70 -10.71
C ASP A 113 0.15 5.17 -10.37
N LEU A 114 -1.07 5.64 -10.59
CA LEU A 114 -1.46 7.04 -10.54
C LEU A 114 -0.70 7.91 -11.55
N MET A 115 -0.18 7.36 -12.66
CA MET A 115 0.36 8.20 -13.72
C MET A 115 -0.77 9.06 -14.31
N THR A 116 -0.59 10.38 -14.44
CA THR A 116 -1.64 11.29 -14.93
C THR A 116 -1.87 11.17 -16.43
N SER A 117 -0.86 10.71 -17.16
CA SER A 117 -0.91 10.39 -18.59
C SER A 117 0.17 9.39 -18.97
N VAL A 118 -0.03 8.74 -20.11
CA VAL A 118 0.98 7.91 -20.79
C VAL A 118 1.37 8.57 -22.12
N ILE A 119 2.51 8.21 -22.69
CA ILE A 119 2.91 8.74 -24.01
C ILE A 119 1.90 8.34 -25.10
N PRO A 120 1.77 9.12 -26.21
CA PRO A 120 0.76 8.88 -27.24
C PRO A 120 0.77 7.47 -27.83
N GLU A 121 1.95 6.86 -27.95
CA GLU A 121 2.11 5.50 -28.46
C GLU A 121 1.47 4.45 -27.55
N ILE A 122 1.60 4.63 -26.22
CA ILE A 122 1.00 3.74 -25.23
C ILE A 122 -0.52 3.98 -25.17
N GLU A 123 -0.97 5.23 -25.17
CA GLU A 123 -2.40 5.55 -25.18
C GLU A 123 -3.09 4.99 -26.43
N ALA A 124 -2.49 5.15 -27.62
CA ALA A 124 -3.04 4.62 -28.87
C ALA A 124 -3.14 3.08 -28.86
N ALA A 125 -2.13 2.39 -28.32
CA ALA A 125 -2.16 0.94 -28.18
C ALA A 125 -3.23 0.47 -27.19
N TRP A 126 -3.41 1.20 -26.08
CA TRP A 126 -4.49 0.96 -25.14
C TRP A 126 -5.86 1.21 -25.78
N ASP A 127 -6.06 2.31 -26.50
CA ASP A 127 -7.34 2.65 -27.13
C ASP A 127 -7.77 1.63 -28.19
N ALA A 128 -6.82 1.05 -28.91
CA ALA A 128 -7.10 0.03 -29.93
C ALA A 128 -7.64 -1.29 -29.33
N THR A 129 -7.27 -1.62 -28.09
CA THR A 129 -7.47 -2.96 -27.51
C THR A 129 -8.25 -2.96 -26.20
N LYS A 130 -8.32 -1.79 -25.55
CA LYS A 130 -8.75 -1.60 -24.16
C LYS A 130 -8.09 -2.60 -23.23
N ALA A 131 -6.77 -2.74 -23.37
CA ALA A 131 -5.94 -3.70 -22.62
C ALA A 131 -6.49 -5.14 -22.67
N GLY A 132 -6.98 -5.58 -23.84
CA GLY A 132 -7.51 -6.93 -24.01
C GLY A 132 -9.04 -7.02 -24.03
N GLN A 133 -9.76 -5.96 -23.65
CA GLN A 133 -11.23 -5.99 -23.56
C GLN A 133 -11.92 -5.95 -24.94
N THR A 134 -11.35 -5.24 -25.91
CA THR A 134 -11.94 -5.05 -27.25
C THR A 134 -11.08 -5.60 -28.39
N GLY A 135 -9.87 -6.08 -28.09
CA GLY A 135 -8.94 -6.66 -29.05
C GLY A 135 -7.73 -7.31 -28.35
N PRO A 136 -6.88 -8.05 -29.06
CA PRO A 136 -5.69 -8.68 -28.47
C PRO A 136 -4.75 -7.61 -27.94
N TRP A 137 -4.36 -7.72 -26.67
CA TRP A 137 -3.27 -6.94 -26.10
C TRP A 137 -1.99 -7.75 -26.20
N ASP A 138 -1.00 -7.25 -26.93
CA ASP A 138 0.30 -7.92 -27.10
C ASP A 138 1.37 -7.34 -26.15
N GLY A 139 1.01 -6.33 -25.36
CA GLY A 139 1.91 -5.56 -24.53
C GLY A 139 2.84 -4.64 -25.31
N ILE A 140 3.65 -3.86 -24.59
CA ILE A 140 4.56 -2.86 -25.17
C ILE A 140 5.96 -3.07 -24.61
N PRO A 141 6.97 -3.38 -25.46
CA PRO A 141 8.35 -3.44 -25.00
C PRO A 141 8.84 -2.04 -24.67
N VAL A 142 9.52 -1.91 -23.54
CA VAL A 142 10.12 -0.66 -23.08
C VAL A 142 11.60 -0.83 -22.77
N LYS A 143 12.35 0.26 -22.90
CA LYS A 143 13.77 0.31 -22.55
C LYS A 143 14.01 1.09 -21.27
N ALA A 144 15.04 0.68 -20.53
CA ALA A 144 15.54 1.44 -19.39
C ALA A 144 15.66 2.94 -19.72
N GLY A 145 15.04 3.78 -18.88
CA GLY A 145 15.05 5.23 -19.01
C GLY A 145 14.09 5.80 -20.07
N GLN A 146 13.39 4.97 -20.85
CA GLN A 146 12.37 5.42 -21.78
C GLN A 146 11.24 6.13 -21.03
N ILE A 147 10.86 7.32 -21.51
CA ILE A 147 9.67 8.02 -21.01
C ILE A 147 8.45 7.20 -21.42
N ILE A 148 7.61 6.86 -20.45
CA ILE A 148 6.38 6.07 -20.66
C ILE A 148 5.13 6.89 -20.30
N GLY A 149 5.29 8.04 -19.66
CA GLY A 149 4.20 8.95 -19.33
C GLY A 149 4.64 10.07 -18.42
N TYR A 150 3.67 10.63 -17.72
CA TYR A 150 3.87 11.78 -16.83
C TYR A 150 3.09 11.61 -15.52
N ILE A 151 3.49 12.40 -14.54
CA ILE A 151 2.86 12.56 -13.22
C ILE A 151 2.88 14.03 -12.80
N GLY A 152 1.98 14.39 -11.89
CA GLY A 152 1.79 15.72 -11.34
C GLY A 152 0.60 15.74 -10.39
N GLU A 153 0.42 16.84 -9.65
CA GLU A 153 -0.64 17.05 -8.64
C GLU A 153 -0.62 16.10 -7.42
N HIS A 154 -0.15 14.86 -7.54
CA HIS A 154 -0.13 13.85 -6.48
C HIS A 154 1.12 12.94 -6.59
N PRO A 155 1.40 12.12 -5.56
CA PRO A 155 2.49 11.14 -5.61
C PRO A 155 2.29 10.07 -6.69
N LEU A 156 3.41 9.50 -7.13
CA LEU A 156 3.46 8.30 -7.98
C LEU A 156 3.53 7.05 -7.09
N ASP A 157 2.71 6.05 -7.40
CA ASP A 157 2.79 4.76 -6.72
C ASP A 157 3.85 3.88 -7.38
N PHE A 158 4.71 3.27 -6.57
CA PHE A 158 5.77 2.40 -7.05
C PHE A 158 5.92 1.14 -6.20
N GLY A 159 5.71 -0.03 -6.83
CA GLY A 159 5.90 -1.34 -6.20
C GLY A 159 6.72 -2.30 -7.03
N VAL A 160 7.32 -3.28 -6.36
CA VAL A 160 8.15 -4.32 -6.97
C VAL A 160 7.75 -5.67 -6.39
N TYR A 161 7.61 -6.66 -7.27
CA TYR A 161 7.23 -8.02 -6.92
C TYR A 161 8.26 -9.02 -7.43
N ASP A 162 8.66 -9.97 -6.57
CA ASP A 162 9.41 -11.15 -6.96
C ASP A 162 8.58 -12.41 -6.68
N HIS A 163 8.04 -13.01 -7.73
CA HIS A 163 7.17 -14.18 -7.64
C HIS A 163 7.89 -15.48 -7.26
N TRP A 164 9.21 -15.45 -7.02
CA TRP A 164 9.91 -16.53 -6.30
C TRP A 164 9.82 -16.42 -4.78
N ILE A 165 9.49 -15.23 -4.28
CA ILE A 165 9.42 -14.95 -2.85
C ILE A 165 7.96 -14.92 -2.45
N THR A 166 7.60 -15.64 -1.39
CA THR A 166 6.34 -15.42 -0.69
C THR A 166 6.68 -14.84 0.67
N LEU A 167 6.09 -13.69 0.98
CA LEU A 167 6.28 -13.01 2.25
C LEU A 167 5.86 -13.94 3.42
N PRO A 168 6.77 -14.24 4.35
CA PRO A 168 6.54 -15.26 5.38
C PRO A 168 5.63 -14.78 6.51
N GLY A 169 5.40 -13.47 6.63
CA GLY A 169 4.62 -12.87 7.70
C GLY A 169 3.11 -12.83 7.41
N PHE A 170 2.63 -13.36 6.29
CA PHE A 170 1.19 -13.56 6.08
C PHE A 170 0.80 -14.93 6.61
N VAL A 171 -0.14 -14.97 7.56
CA VAL A 171 -0.67 -16.25 8.09
C VAL A 171 -1.51 -16.98 7.04
N ASN A 172 -2.26 -16.23 6.23
CA ASN A 172 -3.05 -16.76 5.13
C ASN A 172 -2.81 -15.98 3.83
N PRO A 173 -1.75 -16.33 3.07
CA PRO A 173 -1.50 -15.69 1.78
C PRO A 173 -2.61 -15.97 0.75
N SER A 174 -3.41 -17.03 0.92
CA SER A 174 -4.47 -17.36 -0.04
C SER A 174 -5.64 -16.37 -0.03
N ALA A 175 -5.81 -15.62 1.06
CA ALA A 175 -6.80 -14.56 1.20
C ALA A 175 -6.70 -13.47 0.11
N TYR A 176 -5.54 -13.34 -0.53
CA TYR A 176 -5.24 -12.29 -1.52
C TYR A 176 -5.37 -12.77 -2.97
N PHE A 177 -5.45 -14.09 -3.23
CA PHE A 177 -5.22 -14.66 -4.56
C PHE A 177 -6.26 -14.31 -5.63
N GLU A 178 -7.49 -14.00 -5.23
CA GLU A 178 -8.58 -13.65 -6.15
C GLU A 178 -8.46 -12.22 -6.69
N ARG A 179 -8.01 -11.27 -5.85
CA ARG A 179 -7.99 -9.84 -6.22
C ARG A 179 -6.60 -9.31 -6.49
N GLU A 180 -5.66 -9.56 -5.58
CA GLU A 180 -4.29 -9.02 -5.64
C GLU A 180 -3.26 -10.12 -5.38
N PRO A 181 -3.18 -11.15 -6.24
CA PRO A 181 -2.29 -12.29 -6.04
C PRO A 181 -0.79 -11.92 -5.97
N TRP A 182 -0.41 -10.74 -6.49
CA TRP A 182 0.96 -10.23 -6.43
C TRP A 182 1.38 -9.73 -5.05
N LYS A 183 0.42 -9.30 -4.20
CA LYS A 183 0.70 -8.64 -2.92
C LYS A 183 1.55 -9.49 -1.97
N VAL A 184 1.36 -10.82 -2.00
CA VAL A 184 2.16 -11.74 -1.17
C VAL A 184 3.62 -11.90 -1.65
N HIS A 185 3.96 -11.30 -2.79
CA HIS A 185 5.27 -11.36 -3.45
C HIS A 185 6.02 -10.02 -3.42
N THR A 186 5.52 -9.04 -2.67
CA THR A 186 6.15 -7.72 -2.52
C THR A 186 7.56 -7.82 -1.92
N VAL A 187 8.50 -7.08 -2.51
CA VAL A 187 9.90 -7.06 -2.08
C VAL A 187 10.39 -5.63 -1.88
N ASP A 188 11.38 -5.44 -1.01
CA ASP A 188 12.07 -4.15 -0.86
C ASP A 188 12.70 -3.76 -2.22
N PRO A 189 12.33 -2.60 -2.81
CA PRO A 189 12.85 -2.19 -4.10
C PRO A 189 14.30 -1.66 -4.02
N PHE A 190 14.74 -1.16 -2.86
CA PHE A 190 16.02 -0.47 -2.72
C PHE A 190 17.24 -1.33 -3.09
N PRO A 191 17.35 -2.61 -2.67
CA PRO A 191 18.46 -3.48 -3.02
C PRO A 191 18.68 -3.65 -4.54
N TYR A 192 17.63 -3.49 -5.35
CA TYR A 192 17.69 -3.66 -6.80
C TYR A 192 18.19 -2.42 -7.54
N PHE A 193 18.30 -1.25 -6.88
CA PHE A 193 18.89 -0.07 -7.51
C PHE A 193 20.42 -0.06 -7.43
N PRO A 194 21.11 0.54 -8.43
CA PRO A 194 22.53 0.88 -8.32
C PRO A 194 22.79 1.76 -7.09
N SER A 195 23.96 1.62 -6.45
CA SER A 195 24.23 2.25 -5.14
C SER A 195 23.95 3.75 -5.11
N GLY A 196 24.37 4.52 -6.13
CA GLY A 196 24.12 5.96 -6.17
C GLY A 196 22.64 6.33 -6.27
N ILE A 197 21.84 5.54 -6.98
CA ILE A 197 20.38 5.76 -7.07
C ILE A 197 19.72 5.32 -5.76
N ARG A 198 20.10 4.15 -5.23
CA ARG A 198 19.60 3.63 -3.97
C ARG A 198 19.82 4.62 -2.82
N GLU A 199 21.03 5.15 -2.68
CA GLU A 199 21.39 6.10 -1.63
C GLU A 199 20.60 7.40 -1.77
N ALA A 200 20.45 7.91 -3.00
CA ALA A 200 19.65 9.11 -3.26
C ALA A 200 18.17 8.90 -2.93
N LEU A 201 17.57 7.75 -3.27
CA LEU A 201 16.18 7.44 -2.93
C LEU A 201 16.02 7.24 -1.41
N LEU A 202 16.94 6.54 -0.74
CA LEU A 202 16.91 6.34 0.72
C LEU A 202 17.05 7.65 1.50
N ALA A 203 17.74 8.65 0.96
CA ALA A 203 17.81 9.99 1.54
C ALA A 203 16.46 10.74 1.47
N LYS A 204 15.58 10.36 0.54
CA LYS A 204 14.21 10.87 0.40
C LYS A 204 13.18 10.09 1.24
N SER A 205 13.51 8.89 1.72
CA SER A 205 12.60 8.10 2.54
C SER A 205 12.36 8.77 3.90
N ILE A 206 11.10 9.00 4.23
CA ILE A 206 10.72 9.63 5.50
C ILE A 206 10.81 8.68 6.70
N ARG A 207 10.95 7.38 6.44
CA ARG A 207 11.16 6.35 7.46
C ARG A 207 12.64 6.17 7.70
N THR A 208 13.05 6.15 8.96
CA THR A 208 14.44 5.87 9.39
C THR A 208 14.61 4.46 9.97
N ALA A 209 13.55 3.85 10.49
CA ALA A 209 13.58 2.49 11.04
C ALA A 209 13.72 1.42 9.96
N GLU A 210 14.40 0.32 10.28
CA GLU A 210 14.47 -0.85 9.39
C GLU A 210 13.17 -1.69 9.44
N PRO A 211 12.81 -2.38 8.34
CA PRO A 211 13.34 -2.17 6.98
C PRO A 211 13.00 -0.76 6.47
N ARG A 212 13.93 -0.08 5.79
CA ARG A 212 13.71 1.29 5.26
C ARG A 212 12.55 1.39 4.28
N ALA A 213 12.28 0.32 3.53
CA ALA A 213 11.13 0.24 2.63
C ALA A 213 9.80 0.01 3.38
N GLY A 214 9.81 -0.31 4.67
CA GLY A 214 8.64 -0.83 5.38
C GLY A 214 8.36 -2.29 5.03
N LYS A 215 7.23 -2.82 5.51
CA LYS A 215 6.73 -4.15 5.19
C LYS A 215 5.20 -4.17 5.26
N ILE A 216 4.58 -5.27 4.86
CA ILE A 216 3.11 -5.42 4.80
C ILE A 216 2.57 -6.66 5.52
N ASP A 217 3.45 -7.57 5.90
CA ASP A 217 3.15 -8.90 6.43
C ASP A 217 3.40 -8.94 7.95
N TYR A 218 2.59 -8.16 8.70
CA TYR A 218 2.73 -8.01 10.16
C TYR A 218 1.99 -9.09 10.97
N ASP A 219 1.47 -10.13 10.34
CA ASP A 219 0.67 -11.12 11.04
C ASP A 219 1.51 -11.87 12.09
N ILE A 220 0.98 -11.98 13.31
CA ILE A 220 1.54 -12.82 14.37
C ILE A 220 0.49 -13.87 14.74
N PRO A 221 0.72 -15.17 14.47
CA PRO A 221 -0.21 -16.23 14.81
C PRO A 221 -0.67 -16.17 16.27
N GLY A 222 -1.98 -16.16 16.50
CA GLY A 222 -2.57 -16.12 17.85
C GLY A 222 -2.51 -14.77 18.57
N ALA A 223 -1.96 -13.70 17.96
CA ALA A 223 -1.99 -12.34 18.49
C ALA A 223 -2.79 -11.39 17.59
N PHE A 224 -3.06 -10.17 18.07
CA PHE A 224 -3.85 -9.19 17.31
C PHE A 224 -3.19 -8.66 16.03
N PRO A 225 -1.86 -8.41 15.97
CA PRO A 225 -1.22 -7.88 14.77
C PRO A 225 -1.42 -8.75 13.54
N GLY A 226 -1.74 -8.09 12.43
CA GLY A 226 -1.97 -8.67 11.12
C GLY A 226 -3.19 -8.13 10.41
N ASN A 227 -3.48 -8.73 9.26
CA ASN A 227 -4.68 -8.45 8.47
C ASN A 227 -5.80 -9.43 8.82
N TRP A 228 -7.01 -8.92 8.83
CA TRP A 228 -8.22 -9.60 9.28
C TRP A 228 -9.36 -9.29 8.32
N PHE A 229 -10.15 -10.32 8.00
CA PHE A 229 -11.26 -10.23 7.06
C PHE A 229 -12.55 -10.69 7.76
N GLU A 230 -13.56 -9.84 7.74
CA GLU A 230 -14.86 -10.10 8.34
C GLU A 230 -15.44 -11.41 7.79
N LEU A 231 -16.04 -12.23 8.65
CA LEU A 231 -16.63 -13.49 8.23
C LEU A 231 -17.64 -13.27 7.09
N ASP A 232 -17.65 -14.22 6.15
CA ASP A 232 -18.56 -14.22 4.99
C ASP A 232 -18.39 -13.00 4.06
N THR A 233 -17.22 -12.34 4.05
CA THR A 233 -16.92 -11.18 3.17
C THR A 233 -15.92 -11.45 2.05
N ASP A 234 -15.62 -12.72 1.76
CA ASP A 234 -14.75 -13.14 0.65
C ASP A 234 -13.32 -12.55 0.76
N TRP A 235 -12.74 -12.64 1.96
CA TRP A 235 -11.33 -12.31 2.22
C TRP A 235 -10.94 -10.91 1.74
N TYR A 236 -9.74 -10.77 1.15
CA TYR A 236 -9.29 -9.51 0.58
C TYR A 236 -10.13 -9.07 -0.62
N ASN A 237 -10.80 -10.00 -1.31
CA ASN A 237 -11.58 -9.67 -2.50
C ASN A 237 -12.78 -8.77 -2.20
N GLY A 238 -13.44 -9.02 -1.06
CA GLY A 238 -14.62 -8.27 -0.64
C GLY A 238 -15.88 -8.63 -1.44
N VAL A 239 -17.04 -8.55 -0.80
CA VAL A 239 -18.34 -8.81 -1.45
C VAL A 239 -18.89 -7.61 -2.24
N ASN A 240 -18.41 -6.40 -1.94
CA ASN A 240 -18.79 -5.17 -2.65
C ASN A 240 -17.57 -4.54 -3.32
N GLN A 241 -17.43 -4.72 -4.63
CA GLN A 241 -16.25 -4.27 -5.36
C GLN A 241 -16.00 -2.76 -5.34
N ARG A 242 -17.04 -1.94 -5.08
CA ARG A 242 -16.91 -0.47 -4.93
C ARG A 242 -16.40 -0.02 -3.57
N LYS A 243 -16.38 -0.93 -2.58
CA LYS A 243 -15.94 -0.70 -1.21
C LYS A 243 -15.40 -2.01 -0.65
N TYR A 244 -14.50 -2.64 -1.40
CA TYR A 244 -14.10 -4.03 -1.15
C TYR A 244 -13.42 -4.22 0.21
N TRP A 245 -12.83 -3.14 0.70
CA TRP A 245 -12.19 -3.05 1.99
C TRP A 245 -13.16 -2.98 3.17
N GLU A 246 -14.48 -2.90 2.95
CA GLU A 246 -15.46 -2.73 4.04
C GLU A 246 -15.34 -3.81 5.12
N GLY A 247 -15.11 -5.06 4.72
CA GLY A 247 -14.88 -6.18 5.65
C GLY A 247 -13.44 -6.29 6.16
N HIS A 248 -12.55 -5.36 5.83
CA HIS A 248 -11.14 -5.44 6.21
C HIS A 248 -10.89 -4.79 7.57
N LEU A 249 -9.96 -5.35 8.32
CA LEU A 249 -9.38 -4.76 9.52
C LEU A 249 -7.88 -5.08 9.51
N SER A 250 -7.05 -4.14 9.96
CA SER A 250 -5.64 -4.40 10.19
C SER A 250 -5.17 -3.83 11.51
N ILE A 251 -4.22 -4.52 12.13
CA ILE A 251 -3.46 -4.03 13.28
C ILE A 251 -1.99 -4.20 12.94
N ALA A 252 -1.28 -3.09 12.78
CA ALA A 252 0.11 -3.10 12.34
C ALA A 252 0.90 -1.96 13.01
N PRO A 253 2.23 -2.08 13.13
CA PRO A 253 3.07 -0.94 13.48
C PRO A 253 2.90 0.18 12.46
N ASN A 254 3.00 1.43 12.90
CA ASN A 254 2.95 2.58 12.01
C ASN A 254 4.09 2.53 10.97
N ALA A 255 3.77 2.90 9.72
CA ALA A 255 4.68 2.85 8.59
C ALA A 255 5.93 3.73 8.75
N ILE A 256 5.90 4.76 9.60
CA ILE A 256 7.04 5.65 9.85
C ILE A 256 7.71 5.30 11.18
N ASP A 257 6.92 5.23 12.25
CA ASP A 257 7.39 4.93 13.60
C ASP A 257 6.85 3.58 14.08
N PRO A 258 7.61 2.48 13.90
CA PRO A 258 7.13 1.14 14.24
C PRO A 258 7.01 0.89 15.75
N SER A 259 7.33 1.87 16.61
CA SER A 259 7.07 1.75 18.05
C SER A 259 5.60 1.96 18.42
N VAL A 260 4.79 2.46 17.48
CA VAL A 260 3.39 2.77 17.68
C VAL A 260 2.51 1.81 16.88
N TRP A 261 1.48 1.26 17.52
CA TRP A 261 0.49 0.40 16.88
C TRP A 261 -0.63 1.23 16.25
N VAL A 262 -1.05 0.86 15.04
CA VAL A 262 -2.16 1.44 14.31
C VAL A 262 -3.21 0.35 14.05
N ILE A 263 -4.48 0.69 14.26
CA ILE A 263 -5.62 -0.09 13.80
C ILE A 263 -6.29 0.63 12.65
N ALA A 264 -6.63 -0.08 11.58
CA ALA A 264 -7.48 0.42 10.49
C ALA A 264 -8.70 -0.48 10.33
N VAL A 265 -9.88 0.12 10.09
CA VAL A 265 -11.16 -0.59 10.08
C VAL A 265 -12.02 -0.11 8.92
N GLY A 266 -12.29 -1.00 7.96
CA GLY A 266 -12.86 -0.61 6.68
C GLY A 266 -14.34 -0.25 6.67
N HIS A 267 -15.12 -0.72 7.65
CA HIS A 267 -16.55 -0.43 7.72
C HIS A 267 -16.89 0.88 8.42
N LEU A 268 -15.90 1.57 9.00
CA LEU A 268 -16.13 2.87 9.64
C LEU A 268 -16.49 3.91 8.58
N ASP A 269 -17.60 4.62 8.81
CA ASP A 269 -18.06 5.73 7.98
C ASP A 269 -17.49 7.05 8.52
N THR A 270 -16.18 7.20 8.40
CA THR A 270 -15.40 8.35 8.90
C THR A 270 -14.35 8.76 7.89
N ASP A 271 -13.96 10.04 7.90
CA ASP A 271 -12.87 10.55 7.03
C ASP A 271 -11.55 9.82 7.30
N ASP A 272 -11.24 9.58 8.59
CA ASP A 272 -10.14 8.74 9.03
C ASP A 272 -10.67 7.42 9.60
N ASN A 273 -10.34 6.31 8.97
CA ASN A 273 -10.70 4.97 9.42
C ASN A 273 -9.51 4.22 10.05
N ASN A 274 -8.44 4.93 10.39
CA ASN A 274 -7.24 4.39 11.00
C ASN A 274 -6.77 5.25 12.18
N PHE A 275 -6.25 4.61 13.21
CA PHE A 275 -5.95 5.26 14.49
C PHE A 275 -4.75 4.63 15.17
N VAL A 276 -3.99 5.44 15.91
CA VAL A 276 -3.01 4.93 16.87
C VAL A 276 -3.74 4.28 18.04
N MET A 277 -3.33 3.08 18.43
CA MET A 277 -3.79 2.38 19.62
C MET A 277 -2.95 2.74 20.84
N LEU A 278 -3.60 3.10 21.94
CA LEU A 278 -2.99 3.40 23.24
C LEU A 278 -3.54 2.45 24.30
N GLY A 279 -2.64 1.81 25.03
CA GLY A 279 -2.97 0.92 26.14
C GLY A 279 -1.71 0.27 26.70
N ASP A 280 -1.80 -0.26 27.92
CA ASP A 280 -0.65 -0.87 28.60
C ASP A 280 -0.30 -2.27 28.08
N ALA A 281 -1.27 -2.93 27.44
CA ALA A 281 -1.12 -4.30 26.96
C ALA A 281 -0.54 -4.32 25.54
N ASP A 282 0.60 -4.98 25.34
CA ASP A 282 1.19 -5.14 24.01
C ASP A 282 0.29 -6.00 23.08
N PRO A 283 -0.25 -5.45 21.97
CA PRO A 283 -1.07 -6.21 21.03
C PRO A 283 -0.37 -7.46 20.48
N ALA A 284 0.96 -7.43 20.37
CA ALA A 284 1.74 -8.55 19.85
C ALA A 284 1.88 -9.72 20.83
N ASN A 285 1.50 -9.55 22.09
CA ASN A 285 1.51 -10.62 23.08
C ASN A 285 0.24 -11.49 22.96
N PRO A 286 0.33 -12.77 22.56
CA PRO A 286 -0.84 -13.64 22.42
C PRO A 286 -1.68 -13.78 23.70
N ALA A 287 -1.05 -13.65 24.88
CA ALA A 287 -1.76 -13.73 26.16
C ALA A 287 -2.77 -12.60 26.36
N VAL A 288 -2.55 -11.44 25.71
CA VAL A 288 -3.47 -10.28 25.77
C VAL A 288 -4.79 -10.62 25.07
N GLY A 289 -4.78 -11.47 24.05
CA GLY A 289 -5.98 -11.88 23.31
C GLY A 289 -6.90 -12.84 24.06
N LEU A 290 -6.46 -13.44 25.17
CA LEU A 290 -7.21 -14.48 25.91
C LEU A 290 -8.43 -13.94 26.68
N ALA A 291 -8.57 -12.61 26.75
CA ALA A 291 -9.71 -11.91 27.30
C ALA A 291 -9.92 -10.61 26.50
N PRO A 292 -11.09 -9.94 26.62
CA PRO A 292 -11.30 -8.65 25.99
C PRO A 292 -10.24 -7.62 26.39
N ALA A 293 -9.42 -7.23 25.44
CA ALA A 293 -8.42 -6.19 25.57
C ALA A 293 -8.97 -4.86 25.06
N ARG A 294 -8.64 -3.78 25.78
CA ARG A 294 -9.15 -2.43 25.52
C ARG A 294 -8.01 -1.50 25.16
N TYR A 295 -8.22 -0.73 24.11
CA TYR A 295 -7.28 0.31 23.69
C TYR A 295 -8.04 1.60 23.42
N GLU A 296 -7.56 2.72 23.97
CA GLU A 296 -7.96 4.00 23.43
C GLU A 296 -7.40 4.14 22.02
N ILE A 297 -8.16 4.75 21.12
CA ILE A 297 -7.67 5.06 19.78
C ILE A 297 -7.52 6.57 19.65
N LYS A 298 -6.50 7.03 18.90
CA LYS A 298 -6.19 8.44 18.62
C LYS A 298 -5.98 8.67 17.13
N GLN A 299 -6.56 9.74 16.58
CA GLN A 299 -6.15 10.25 15.26
C GLN A 299 -4.71 10.76 15.36
N TYR A 300 -3.99 10.70 14.25
CA TYR A 300 -2.58 11.04 14.21
C TYR A 300 -2.19 11.62 12.86
N MET A 301 -1.01 12.22 12.82
CA MET A 301 -0.36 12.65 11.59
C MET A 301 1.13 12.35 11.67
N ALA A 302 1.76 12.11 10.52
CA ALA A 302 3.20 12.20 10.41
C ALA A 302 3.64 13.65 10.63
N TYR A 303 4.77 13.85 11.32
CA TYR A 303 5.32 15.18 11.56
C TYR A 303 6.83 15.13 11.71
N ILE A 304 7.47 16.30 11.63
CA ILE A 304 8.91 16.44 11.89
C ILE A 304 9.06 16.96 13.33
N PRO A 305 9.57 16.17 14.30
CA PRO A 305 9.69 16.60 15.70
C PRO A 305 10.53 17.85 15.88
N ALA A 306 11.58 18.02 15.06
CA ALA A 306 12.42 19.21 15.08
C ALA A 306 11.71 20.47 14.54
N LYS A 307 10.60 20.32 13.79
CA LYS A 307 9.84 21.37 13.14
C LYS A 307 8.32 21.13 13.30
N PRO A 308 7.78 21.15 14.54
CA PRO A 308 6.46 20.60 14.86
C PRO A 308 5.26 21.37 14.28
N ASN A 309 5.50 22.56 13.73
CA ASN A 309 4.50 23.42 13.08
C ASN A 309 4.63 23.42 11.55
N LEU A 310 5.65 22.75 11.00
CA LEU A 310 5.86 22.65 9.56
C LEU A 310 4.79 21.72 8.95
N GLN A 311 4.06 22.24 7.97
CA GLN A 311 3.17 21.45 7.15
C GLN A 311 3.98 20.82 6.01
N TRP A 312 4.65 19.71 6.31
CA TRP A 312 5.59 19.07 5.39
C TRP A 312 4.94 18.59 4.08
N TRP A 313 3.63 18.39 4.06
CA TRP A 313 2.84 18.11 2.86
C TRP A 313 2.66 19.32 1.93
N ASN A 314 2.87 20.54 2.44
CA ASN A 314 2.81 21.80 1.69
C ASN A 314 4.22 22.36 1.39
N GLU A 315 5.26 21.86 2.06
CA GLU A 315 6.65 22.30 1.89
C GLU A 315 7.52 21.12 1.40
N PRO A 316 7.64 20.95 0.07
CA PRO A 316 7.97 19.69 -0.58
C PRO A 316 9.48 19.37 -0.62
N SER A 317 10.28 19.79 0.36
CA SER A 317 11.68 19.35 0.43
C SER A 317 12.19 19.34 1.86
N VAL A 318 12.04 18.19 2.51
CA VAL A 318 12.48 17.90 3.88
C VAL A 318 13.48 16.75 3.91
N GLU A 319 14.42 16.77 2.97
CA GLU A 319 15.49 15.76 2.87
C GLU A 319 16.32 15.71 4.16
N GLY A 320 16.59 14.51 4.65
CA GLY A 320 17.35 14.29 5.88
C GLY A 320 16.60 14.60 7.18
N GLU A 321 15.32 15.02 7.11
CA GLU A 321 14.49 15.19 8.30
C GLU A 321 14.04 13.84 8.87
N ILE A 322 13.90 13.78 10.20
CA ILE A 322 13.38 12.60 10.89
C ILE A 322 11.89 12.84 11.12
N PHE A 323 11.08 11.89 10.67
CA PHE A 323 9.64 11.91 10.90
C PHE A 323 9.29 11.07 12.11
N GLY A 324 8.21 11.47 12.78
CA GLY A 324 7.56 10.70 13.83
C GLY A 324 6.05 10.77 13.70
N VAL A 325 5.36 10.27 14.72
CA VAL A 325 3.90 10.27 14.82
C VAL A 325 3.46 11.28 15.88
N LYS A 326 2.57 12.20 15.51
CA LYS A 326 1.95 13.17 16.41
C LYS A 326 0.47 12.84 16.57
N LEU A 327 0.02 12.69 17.81
CA LEU A 327 -1.38 12.46 18.13
C LEU A 327 -2.17 13.77 18.14
N PHE A 328 -3.37 13.75 17.58
CA PHE A 328 -4.30 14.87 17.71
C PHE A 328 -4.95 14.89 19.10
N PRO A 329 -5.24 16.09 19.64
CA PRO A 329 -5.98 16.21 20.89
C PRO A 329 -7.45 15.76 20.69
N GLY A 330 -8.08 15.26 21.75
CA GLY A 330 -9.48 14.80 21.74
C GLY A 330 -9.64 13.29 21.93
N THR A 331 -10.87 12.80 21.84
CA THR A 331 -11.23 11.38 22.06
C THR A 331 -11.87 10.82 20.80
N PRO A 332 -11.11 10.22 19.88
CA PRO A 332 -11.69 9.60 18.70
C PRO A 332 -12.36 8.26 19.01
N GLY A 333 -11.97 7.56 20.10
CA GLY A 333 -12.76 6.45 20.62
C GLY A 333 -11.97 5.42 21.42
N THR A 334 -12.56 4.23 21.53
CA THR A 334 -11.97 3.04 22.16
C THR A 334 -12.26 1.83 21.29
N VAL A 335 -11.33 0.87 21.22
CA VAL A 335 -11.54 -0.43 20.58
C VAL A 335 -11.47 -1.56 21.61
N LEU A 336 -12.38 -2.53 21.49
CA LEU A 336 -12.29 -3.82 22.17
C LEU A 336 -11.88 -4.90 21.18
N LEU A 337 -10.93 -5.74 21.60
CA LEU A 337 -10.39 -6.85 20.81
C LEU A 337 -10.35 -8.10 21.69
N GLU A 338 -10.80 -9.24 21.16
CA GLU A 338 -10.75 -10.53 21.85
C GLU A 338 -10.45 -11.64 20.85
N MET A 339 -9.43 -12.45 21.13
CA MET A 339 -9.10 -13.63 20.33
C MET A 339 -9.95 -14.79 20.83
N LEU A 340 -11.02 -15.14 20.09
CA LEU A 340 -11.92 -16.24 20.49
C LEU A 340 -11.23 -17.61 20.31
N GLU A 341 -10.45 -17.73 19.25
CA GLU A 341 -9.56 -18.86 18.97
C GLU A 341 -8.44 -18.38 18.03
N PRO A 342 -7.33 -19.12 17.87
CA PRO A 342 -6.27 -18.73 16.95
C PRO A 342 -6.81 -18.54 15.52
N GLY A 343 -6.83 -17.28 15.05
CA GLY A 343 -7.35 -16.94 13.72
C GLY A 343 -8.81 -16.48 13.69
N LEU A 344 -9.48 -16.33 14.85
CA LEU A 344 -10.81 -15.74 14.97
C LEU A 344 -10.80 -14.60 15.97
N LEU A 345 -10.95 -13.37 15.46
CA LEU A 345 -10.94 -12.13 16.22
C LEU A 345 -12.37 -11.60 16.35
N LYS A 346 -12.77 -11.25 17.57
CA LYS A 346 -13.92 -10.38 17.83
C LYS A 346 -13.44 -8.95 18.05
N ALA A 347 -14.01 -8.00 17.33
CA ALA A 347 -13.62 -6.60 17.41
C ALA A 347 -14.81 -5.64 17.36
N GLU A 348 -14.72 -4.54 18.10
CA GLU A 348 -15.71 -3.46 18.08
C GLU A 348 -15.04 -2.12 18.37
N VAL A 349 -15.39 -1.11 17.57
CA VAL A 349 -14.90 0.26 17.71
C VAL A 349 -16.02 1.15 18.25
N PHE A 350 -15.74 1.83 19.35
CA PHE A 350 -16.63 2.76 20.04
C PHE A 350 -16.14 4.18 19.80
N LEU A 351 -16.61 4.82 18.74
CA LEU A 351 -16.23 6.20 18.42
C LEU A 351 -16.76 7.18 19.48
N ASN A 352 -15.97 8.22 19.77
CA ASN A 352 -16.29 9.24 20.77
C ASN A 352 -16.54 8.70 22.18
N LYS A 353 -16.05 7.50 22.49
CA LYS A 353 -16.10 6.88 23.82
C LYS A 353 -14.71 6.75 24.40
N SER A 354 -14.55 7.23 25.63
CA SER A 354 -13.34 7.01 26.43
C SER A 354 -13.25 5.56 26.88
N SER A 355 -12.05 5.16 27.30
CA SER A 355 -11.80 3.80 27.79
C SER A 355 -12.70 3.43 28.97
N ASP A 356 -13.01 4.37 29.87
CA ASP A 356 -13.88 4.16 31.04
C ASP A 356 -15.36 3.94 30.69
N GLU A 357 -15.81 4.41 29.52
CA GLU A 357 -17.21 4.27 29.07
C GLU A 357 -17.50 2.93 28.38
N VAL A 358 -16.46 2.15 28.04
CA VAL A 358 -16.58 0.91 27.26
C VAL A 358 -16.23 -0.26 28.16
N THR A 359 -17.22 -1.03 28.62
CA THR A 359 -16.99 -2.16 29.54
C THR A 359 -17.01 -3.52 28.87
N GLU A 360 -17.82 -3.69 27.84
CA GLU A 360 -18.07 -4.96 27.17
C GLU A 360 -18.43 -4.75 25.70
N PHE A 361 -18.35 -5.83 24.91
CA PHE A 361 -18.86 -5.85 23.55
C PHE A 361 -20.38 -5.69 23.53
N THR A 362 -20.90 -5.07 22.47
CA THR A 362 -22.33 -5.00 22.16
C THR A 362 -22.69 -5.96 21.02
N ASP A 363 -23.96 -5.93 20.61
CA ASP A 363 -24.43 -6.64 19.42
C ASP A 363 -23.85 -6.09 18.10
N SER A 364 -23.10 -4.98 18.15
CA SER A 364 -22.40 -4.39 17.00
C SER A 364 -21.01 -4.99 16.76
N ALA A 365 -20.52 -5.83 17.68
CA ALA A 365 -19.24 -6.50 17.53
C ALA A 365 -19.20 -7.38 16.28
N ARG A 366 -18.09 -7.31 15.54
CA ARG A 366 -17.89 -8.08 14.32
C ARG A 366 -16.86 -9.19 14.55
N LEU A 367 -16.99 -10.25 13.77
CA LEU A 367 -16.07 -11.38 13.76
C LEU A 367 -15.21 -11.33 12.50
N TYR A 368 -13.91 -11.52 12.67
CA TYR A 368 -12.94 -11.54 11.60
C TYR A 368 -12.13 -12.82 11.65
N SER A 369 -11.81 -13.33 10.47
CA SER A 369 -10.91 -14.46 10.25
C SER A 369 -9.67 -14.04 9.49
N ARG A 370 -8.61 -14.83 9.61
CA ARG A 370 -7.46 -14.76 8.71
C ARG A 370 -6.95 -16.15 8.42
#